data_AF-A0A069N8C3-F1
#
_entry.id   AF-A0A069N8C3-F1
#
_cell.length_a   1.000
_cell.length_b   1.000
_cell.length_c   1.000
_cell.angle_alpha   90.00
_cell.angle_beta   90.00
_cell.angle_gamma   90.00
#
_symmetry.space_group_name_H-M   'P 1'
#
loop_
_entity.id
_entity.type
_entity.pdbx_description
1 polymer ?
#
loop_
_entity_poly.entity_id
_entity_poly.type
_entity_poly.pdbx_seq_one_letter_code
_entity_poly.pdbx_strand_id
1 'polypeptide(L)'
;DQFTPKEGWPDLGEDRFVQVDAQTKKKIYAKIESFSANAPIVAKTLSPGEIHIFRVIQLNKPKWTKSGEYWLPNMPQNGTEWRERWAVLYAWNSNGGFVELARIPSADELSRLGIHVPQDWSGLRAWSGLVSSQFDEKLGRYWAGGATQLFIDFKHPHNAVLLDYVQALAAKRTGWTDVNVAAILKAVVTPMEQNETAPKTMLQGYTSITPSPEDERARADVVSDH
;
A
#
# COMPACT_ATOMS: atom_id res chain seq x y z
N ASP A 1 -14.82 -5.35 -14.61
CA ASP A 1 -14.86 -4.77 -13.25
C ASP A 1 -13.52 -4.94 -12.56
N GLN A 2 -13.09 -3.92 -11.81
CA GLN A 2 -11.79 -3.90 -11.12
C GLN A 2 -11.73 -4.88 -9.93
N PHE A 3 -12.87 -5.15 -9.31
CA PHE A 3 -13.01 -6.02 -8.15
C PHE A 3 -14.05 -7.11 -8.44
N THR A 4 -13.77 -8.32 -7.98
CA THR A 4 -14.72 -9.43 -7.98
C THR A 4 -14.65 -10.11 -6.62
N PRO A 5 -15.76 -10.16 -5.86
CA PRO A 5 -15.81 -10.88 -4.59
C PRO A 5 -15.34 -12.33 -4.73
N LYS A 6 -14.76 -12.86 -3.66
CA LYS A 6 -14.32 -14.25 -3.60
C LYS A 6 -14.78 -14.88 -2.29
N GLU A 7 -15.47 -16.00 -2.38
CA GLU A 7 -15.98 -16.74 -1.23
C GLU A 7 -14.86 -17.06 -0.23
N GLY A 8 -15.07 -16.66 1.03
CA GLY A 8 -14.10 -16.81 2.12
C GLY A 8 -13.09 -15.65 2.24
N TRP A 9 -13.09 -14.68 1.33
CA TRP A 9 -12.29 -13.45 1.48
C TRP A 9 -13.17 -12.32 2.04
N PRO A 10 -12.58 -11.31 2.70
CA PRO A 10 -13.30 -10.10 3.05
C PRO A 10 -13.90 -9.47 1.80
N ASP A 11 -15.22 -9.30 1.73
CA ASP A 11 -15.86 -8.65 0.59
C ASP A 11 -15.73 -7.12 0.69
N LEU A 12 -14.95 -6.51 -0.20
CA LEU A 12 -14.72 -5.06 -0.23
C LEU A 12 -15.93 -4.26 -0.76
N GLY A 13 -16.89 -4.94 -1.38
CA GLY A 13 -18.12 -4.37 -1.95
C GLY A 13 -19.30 -4.38 -0.99
N GLU A 14 -19.14 -4.92 0.23
CA GLU A 14 -20.22 -5.09 1.21
C GLU A 14 -19.83 -4.64 2.63
N ASP A 15 -20.82 -4.69 3.52
CA ASP A 15 -20.70 -4.47 4.95
C ASP A 15 -19.95 -3.19 5.35
N ARG A 16 -19.00 -3.32 6.28
CA ARG A 16 -18.24 -2.24 6.93
C ARG A 16 -17.26 -1.52 6.00
N PHE A 17 -17.09 -1.98 4.76
CA PHE A 17 -16.20 -1.36 3.79
C PHE A 17 -16.93 -0.40 2.85
N VAL A 18 -18.26 -0.43 2.85
CA VAL A 18 -19.09 0.47 2.06
C VAL A 18 -19.63 1.58 2.94
N GLN A 19 -19.36 2.81 2.54
CA GLN A 19 -20.00 3.99 3.13
C GLN A 19 -21.16 4.42 2.25
N VAL A 20 -22.23 4.93 2.86
CA VAL A 20 -23.32 5.56 2.12
C VAL A 20 -23.26 7.05 2.37
N ASP A 21 -23.06 7.82 1.32
CA ASP A 21 -23.07 9.27 1.40
C ASP A 21 -24.43 9.76 1.91
N ALA A 22 -24.42 10.55 2.99
CA ALA A 22 -25.63 10.92 3.69
C ALA A 22 -26.58 11.78 2.83
N GLN A 23 -26.04 12.57 1.91
CA GLN A 23 -26.78 13.53 1.09
C GLN A 23 -27.27 12.89 -0.21
N THR A 24 -26.35 12.27 -0.96
CA THR A 24 -26.59 11.72 -2.30
C THR A 24 -27.09 10.28 -2.28
N LYS A 25 -27.02 9.60 -1.13
CA LYS A 25 -27.32 8.16 -0.95
C LYS A 25 -26.49 7.24 -1.82
N LYS A 26 -25.41 7.74 -2.43
CA LYS A 26 -24.49 6.93 -3.23
C LYS A 26 -23.61 6.09 -2.30
N LYS A 27 -23.36 4.85 -2.72
CA LYS A 27 -22.36 3.97 -2.09
C LYS A 27 -20.96 4.46 -2.49
N ILE A 28 -20.08 4.57 -1.51
CA ILE A 28 -18.66 4.89 -1.64
C ILE A 28 -17.88 3.64 -1.27
N TYR A 29 -17.02 3.19 -2.18
CA TYR A 29 -16.25 1.95 -2.03
C TYR A 29 -14.78 2.27 -1.77
N ALA A 30 -14.50 3.05 -0.72
CA ALA A 30 -13.19 3.64 -0.47
C ALA A 30 -12.04 2.60 -0.44
N LYS A 31 -12.32 1.35 -0.07
CA LYS A 31 -11.32 0.27 -0.11
C LYS A 31 -10.99 -0.16 -1.52
N ILE A 32 -12.00 -0.34 -2.37
CA ILE A 32 -11.83 -0.64 -3.80
C ILE A 32 -11.15 0.55 -4.49
N GLU A 33 -11.61 1.78 -4.21
CA GLU A 33 -11.08 3.03 -4.78
C GLU A 33 -9.63 3.34 -4.35
N SER A 34 -9.13 2.71 -3.27
CA SER A 34 -7.72 2.78 -2.90
C SER A 34 -6.80 2.03 -3.89
N PHE A 35 -7.38 1.16 -4.72
CA PHE A 35 -6.68 0.49 -5.81
C PHE A 35 -6.92 1.21 -7.13
N SER A 36 -5.93 1.19 -8.02
CA SER A 36 -6.02 1.78 -9.36
C SER A 36 -6.99 1.01 -10.25
N ALA A 37 -7.92 1.73 -10.88
CA ALA A 37 -8.89 1.18 -11.83
C ALA A 37 -8.25 0.56 -13.08
N ASN A 38 -6.96 0.82 -13.32
CA ASN A 38 -6.22 0.33 -14.48
C ASN A 38 -5.71 -1.12 -14.32
N ALA A 39 -5.93 -1.75 -13.16
CA ALA A 39 -5.52 -3.12 -12.90
C ALA A 39 -6.52 -3.84 -11.99
N PRO A 40 -6.69 -5.17 -12.15
CA PRO A 40 -7.58 -5.94 -11.29
C PRO A 40 -7.06 -6.02 -9.86
N ILE A 41 -7.98 -6.11 -8.91
CA ILE A 41 -7.71 -6.50 -7.52
C ILE A 41 -7.78 -8.02 -7.43
N VAL A 42 -6.70 -8.64 -6.96
CA VAL A 42 -6.51 -10.08 -6.98
C VAL A 42 -6.46 -10.63 -5.56
N ALA A 43 -7.27 -11.64 -5.27
CA ALA A 43 -7.20 -12.39 -4.01
C ALA A 43 -5.89 -13.17 -3.92
N LYS A 44 -5.14 -12.98 -2.83
CA LYS A 44 -3.92 -13.74 -2.52
C LYS A 44 -4.04 -14.42 -1.16
N THR A 45 -3.45 -15.61 -1.08
CA THR A 45 -3.15 -16.29 0.19
C THR A 45 -1.65 -16.28 0.38
N LEU A 46 -1.17 -15.70 1.48
CA LEU A 46 0.22 -15.76 1.88
C LEU A 46 0.38 -16.97 2.79
N SER A 47 1.04 -18.01 2.28
CA SER A 47 1.21 -19.28 2.98
C SER A 47 2.06 -19.15 4.25
N PRO A 48 1.89 -20.05 5.24
CA PRO A 48 2.81 -20.19 6.36
C PRO A 48 4.26 -20.38 5.92
N GLY A 49 5.18 -19.88 6.73
CA GLY A 49 6.61 -19.87 6.42
C GLY A 49 7.17 -18.46 6.29
N GLU A 50 8.39 -18.38 5.74
CA GLU A 50 9.09 -17.12 5.53
C GLU A 50 8.37 -16.27 4.48
N ILE A 51 8.09 -15.03 4.85
CA ILE A 51 7.50 -14.02 3.97
C ILE A 51 8.12 -12.67 4.34
N HIS A 52 8.12 -11.69 3.45
CA HIS A 52 8.53 -10.34 3.81
C HIS A 52 7.49 -9.35 3.30
N ILE A 53 6.60 -8.94 4.20
CA ILE A 53 5.69 -7.83 3.93
C ILE A 53 5.82 -6.77 5.03
N PHE A 54 5.59 -5.53 4.63
CA PHE A 54 5.90 -4.37 5.45
C PHE A 54 4.66 -3.53 5.66
N ARG A 55 4.60 -2.83 6.79
CA ARG A 55 3.61 -1.77 6.99
C ARG A 55 4.28 -0.55 7.56
N VAL A 56 4.16 0.56 6.84
CA VAL A 56 4.64 1.87 7.29
C VAL A 56 3.66 2.40 8.35
N ILE A 57 4.20 2.78 9.50
CA ILE A 57 3.46 3.24 10.67
C ILE A 57 4.04 4.55 11.20
N GLN A 58 3.29 5.23 12.05
CA GLN A 58 3.78 6.36 12.84
C GLN A 58 4.23 5.83 14.21
N LEU A 59 5.53 5.94 14.54
CA LEU A 59 6.08 5.38 15.79
C LEU A 59 5.50 5.99 17.07
N ASN A 60 4.99 7.22 16.99
CA ASN A 60 4.37 7.94 18.09
C ASN A 60 2.84 7.73 18.17
N LYS A 61 2.29 6.84 17.34
CA LYS A 61 0.87 6.46 17.40
C LYS A 61 0.70 5.11 18.12
N PRO A 62 -0.53 4.81 18.60
CA PRO A 62 -0.77 3.62 19.40
C PRO A 62 -0.50 2.29 18.67
N LYS A 63 -0.27 1.22 19.44
CA LYS A 63 0.14 -0.11 18.94
C LYS A 63 -0.82 -0.76 17.94
N TRP A 64 -2.12 -0.47 18.00
CA TRP A 64 -3.12 -0.99 17.04
C TRP A 64 -2.88 -0.55 15.60
N THR A 65 -1.99 0.43 15.37
CA THR A 65 -1.58 0.84 14.02
C THR A 65 -0.83 -0.26 13.26
N LYS A 66 -0.26 -1.26 13.94
CA LYS A 66 0.50 -2.36 13.31
C LYS A 66 -0.37 -3.33 12.53
N SER A 67 -1.58 -3.62 13.01
CA SER A 67 -2.55 -4.50 12.34
C SER A 67 -3.52 -3.73 11.44
N GLY A 68 -3.13 -2.55 10.95
CA GLY A 68 -3.95 -1.82 10.00
C GLY A 68 -3.88 -2.44 8.62
N GLU A 69 -4.74 -1.96 7.72
CA GLU A 69 -5.16 -2.77 6.57
C GLU A 69 -4.16 -2.78 5.41
N TYR A 70 -3.46 -1.67 5.16
CA TYR A 70 -2.56 -1.54 4.01
C TYR A 70 -1.13 -1.98 4.32
N TRP A 71 -0.64 -2.96 3.58
CA TRP A 71 0.69 -3.54 3.66
C TRP A 71 1.38 -3.50 2.30
N LEU A 72 2.70 -3.61 2.33
CA LEU A 72 3.57 -3.48 1.18
C LEU A 72 4.25 -4.82 0.93
N PRO A 73 4.26 -5.32 -0.32
CA PRO A 73 5.01 -6.53 -0.65
C PRO A 73 6.53 -6.28 -0.60
N ASN A 74 6.97 -5.03 -0.72
CA ASN A 74 8.37 -4.63 -0.62
C ASN A 74 8.45 -3.27 0.10
N MET A 75 9.55 -3.04 0.80
CA MET A 75 9.79 -1.75 1.45
C MET A 75 10.27 -0.71 0.42
N PRO A 76 9.71 0.51 0.39
CA PRO A 76 10.22 1.59 -0.44
C PRO A 76 11.67 1.93 -0.08
N GLN A 77 12.46 2.32 -1.09
CA GLN A 77 13.86 2.68 -0.91
C GLN A 77 14.02 3.95 -0.06
N ASN A 78 13.08 4.88 -0.17
CA ASN A 78 13.11 6.17 0.50
C ASN A 78 11.70 6.77 0.66
N GLY A 79 11.61 7.93 1.32
CA GLY A 79 10.35 8.59 1.58
C GLY A 79 9.69 9.17 0.32
N THR A 80 10.48 9.53 -0.69
CA THR A 80 9.99 10.06 -1.98
C THR A 80 9.25 8.97 -2.74
N GLU A 81 9.87 7.79 -2.90
CA GLU A 81 9.25 6.64 -3.55
C GLU A 81 7.95 6.24 -2.85
N TRP A 82 7.95 6.21 -1.52
CA TRP A 82 6.76 5.92 -0.73
C TRP A 82 5.60 6.87 -1.06
N ARG A 83 5.85 8.16 -1.25
CA ARG A 83 4.80 9.12 -1.57
C ARG A 83 4.35 9.04 -3.01
N GLU A 84 5.30 8.92 -3.93
CA GLU A 84 5.01 8.96 -5.36
C GLU A 84 4.31 7.68 -5.83
N ARG A 85 4.81 6.51 -5.40
CA ARG A 85 4.34 5.22 -5.91
C ARG A 85 3.25 4.57 -5.07
N TRP A 86 3.20 4.86 -3.76
CA TRP A 86 2.10 4.41 -2.89
C TRP A 86 1.11 5.53 -2.54
N ALA A 87 1.22 6.69 -3.20
CA ALA A 87 0.26 7.79 -3.14
C ALA A 87 -0.14 8.23 -1.72
N VAL A 88 0.78 8.13 -0.76
CA VAL A 88 0.47 8.42 0.65
C VAL A 88 0.57 9.91 0.94
N LEU A 89 -0.59 10.50 1.23
CA LEU A 89 -0.71 11.91 1.55
C LEU A 89 0.11 12.27 2.79
N TYR A 90 0.60 13.50 2.80
CA TYR A 90 1.38 14.01 3.93
C TYR A 90 0.62 13.96 5.25
N ALA A 91 -0.66 14.33 5.23
CA ALA A 91 -1.51 14.31 6.42
C ALA A 91 -1.66 12.92 7.05
N TRP A 92 -1.41 11.85 6.29
CA TRP A 92 -1.66 10.48 6.72
C TRP A 92 -0.42 9.83 7.35
N ASN A 93 0.79 10.17 6.91
CA ASN A 93 2.02 9.59 7.46
C ASN A 93 3.24 10.52 7.38
N SER A 94 3.89 10.72 8.53
CA SER A 94 5.13 11.49 8.70
C SER A 94 6.41 10.66 8.49
N ASN A 95 6.32 9.48 7.88
CA ASN A 95 7.42 8.58 7.53
C ASN A 95 8.16 7.96 8.74
N GLY A 96 7.49 7.83 9.89
CA GLY A 96 8.16 7.61 11.18
C GLY A 96 8.76 6.22 11.42
N GLY A 97 8.15 5.15 10.89
CA GLY A 97 8.62 3.78 11.13
C GLY A 97 7.88 2.73 10.32
N PHE A 98 8.24 1.48 10.53
CA PHE A 98 7.59 0.34 9.90
C PHE A 98 7.57 -0.88 10.82
N VAL A 99 6.68 -1.81 10.54
CA VAL A 99 6.76 -3.19 11.01
C VAL A 99 6.96 -4.11 9.82
N GLU A 100 7.59 -5.24 10.08
CA GLU A 100 7.83 -6.29 9.11
C GLU A 100 7.20 -7.57 9.63
N LEU A 101 6.34 -8.18 8.81
CA LEU A 101 5.91 -9.55 9.01
C LEU A 101 6.87 -10.44 8.21
N ALA A 102 7.89 -10.94 8.90
CA ALA A 102 8.97 -11.76 8.33
C ALA A 102 8.59 -13.25 8.20
N ARG A 103 7.45 -13.65 8.79
CA ARG A 103 7.01 -15.04 8.84
C ARG A 103 5.52 -15.12 9.17
N ILE A 104 4.83 -16.09 8.58
CA ILE A 104 3.50 -16.52 9.02
C ILE A 104 3.63 -17.86 9.78
N PRO A 105 3.20 -17.94 11.05
CA PRO A 105 3.16 -19.20 11.78
C PRO A 105 2.29 -20.26 11.10
N SER A 106 2.62 -21.54 11.30
CA SER A 106 1.77 -22.64 10.84
C SER A 106 0.51 -22.78 11.72
N ALA A 107 -0.50 -23.49 11.21
CA ALA A 107 -1.71 -23.79 11.99
C ALA A 107 -1.39 -24.54 13.29
N ASP A 108 -0.43 -25.47 13.25
CA ASP A 108 0.02 -26.22 14.44
C ASP A 108 0.73 -25.34 15.46
N GLU A 109 1.48 -24.32 15.01
CA GLU A 109 2.10 -23.34 15.90
C GLU A 109 1.06 -22.46 16.59
N LEU A 110 0.09 -21.95 15.83
CA LEU A 110 -1.00 -21.14 16.38
C LEU A 110 -1.84 -21.96 17.37
N SER A 111 -2.13 -23.22 17.04
CA SER A 111 -2.89 -24.13 17.90
C SER A 111 -2.16 -24.43 19.22
N ARG A 112 -0.83 -24.59 19.19
CA ARG A 112 -0.01 -24.73 20.41
C ARG A 112 0.00 -23.49 21.30
N LEU A 113 -0.32 -22.32 20.74
CA LEU A 113 -0.51 -21.07 21.49
C LEU A 113 -1.95 -20.90 21.99
N GLY A 114 -2.82 -21.91 21.81
CA GLY A 114 -4.23 -21.85 22.21
C GLY A 114 -5.12 -21.01 21.28
N ILE A 115 -4.63 -20.65 20.10
CA ILE A 115 -5.40 -19.89 19.11
C ILE A 115 -6.26 -20.86 18.31
N HIS A 116 -7.57 -20.60 18.24
CA HIS A 116 -8.47 -21.37 17.38
C HIS A 116 -8.23 -21.01 15.91
N VAL A 117 -7.82 -21.99 15.11
CA VAL A 117 -7.54 -21.82 13.68
C VAL A 117 -8.69 -22.43 12.86
N PRO A 118 -9.29 -21.70 11.89
CA PRO A 118 -10.30 -22.26 11.00
C PRO A 118 -9.80 -23.50 10.27
N GLN A 119 -10.67 -24.49 10.05
CA GLN A 119 -10.29 -25.76 9.43
C GLN A 119 -9.75 -25.61 7.99
N ASP A 120 -10.24 -24.62 7.25
CA ASP A 120 -9.82 -24.29 5.88
C ASP A 120 -8.69 -23.23 5.84
N TRP A 121 -8.07 -22.93 6.99
CA TRP A 121 -7.01 -21.94 7.06
C TRP A 121 -5.72 -22.45 6.40
N SER A 122 -5.24 -21.70 5.42
CA SER A 122 -4.03 -22.02 4.62
C SER A 122 -3.04 -20.87 4.56
N GLY A 123 -3.22 -19.83 5.38
CA GLY A 123 -2.39 -18.64 5.40
C GLY A 123 -3.19 -17.34 5.53
N LEU A 124 -2.47 -16.22 5.45
CA LEU A 124 -3.05 -14.89 5.55
C LEU A 124 -3.73 -14.50 4.23
N ARG A 125 -5.02 -14.15 4.27
CA ARG A 125 -5.80 -13.72 3.10
C ARG A 125 -5.65 -12.22 2.89
N ALA A 126 -5.27 -11.82 1.67
CA ALA A 126 -5.07 -10.44 1.28
C ALA A 126 -5.70 -10.13 -0.08
N TRP A 127 -6.04 -8.88 -0.32
CA TRP A 127 -6.33 -8.35 -1.66
C TRP A 127 -5.12 -7.59 -2.17
N SER A 128 -4.62 -7.96 -3.35
CA SER A 128 -3.44 -7.37 -3.99
C SER A 128 -3.85 -6.55 -5.19
N GLY A 129 -3.27 -5.36 -5.36
CA GLY A 129 -3.52 -4.53 -6.53
C GLY A 129 -2.60 -3.32 -6.57
N LEU A 130 -2.68 -2.53 -7.64
CA LEU A 130 -1.92 -1.29 -7.75
C LEU A 130 -2.59 -0.19 -6.93
N VAL A 131 -1.82 0.71 -6.31
CA VAL A 131 -2.37 1.88 -5.59
C VAL A 131 -2.95 2.89 -6.58
N SER A 132 -4.12 3.46 -6.26
CA SER A 132 -4.69 4.57 -7.03
C SER A 132 -3.92 5.87 -6.85
N SER A 133 -4.00 6.77 -7.84
CA SER A 133 -3.48 8.12 -7.68
C SER A 133 -4.24 8.88 -6.60
N GLN A 134 -3.56 9.77 -5.87
CA GLN A 134 -4.17 10.60 -4.84
C GLN A 134 -3.84 12.07 -5.07
N PHE A 135 -4.83 12.94 -4.89
CA PHE A 135 -4.61 14.39 -4.92
C PHE A 135 -4.23 14.89 -3.53
N ASP A 136 -3.10 15.58 -3.41
CA ASP A 136 -2.66 16.21 -2.17
C ASP A 136 -3.05 17.69 -2.21
N GLU A 137 -4.22 18.01 -1.65
CA GLU A 137 -4.75 19.38 -1.60
C GLU A 137 -3.76 20.36 -0.97
N LYS A 138 -2.99 19.91 0.02
CA LYS A 138 -2.02 20.76 0.72
C LYS A 138 -0.85 21.16 -0.19
N LEU A 139 -0.52 20.31 -1.16
CA LEU A 139 0.57 20.52 -2.10
C LEU A 139 0.08 20.95 -3.50
N GLY A 140 -1.22 20.91 -3.75
CA GLY A 140 -1.83 21.23 -5.05
C GLY A 140 -1.38 20.31 -6.18
N ARG A 141 -1.04 19.03 -5.89
CA ARG A 141 -0.52 18.09 -6.90
C ARG A 141 -1.05 16.67 -6.72
N TYR A 142 -0.96 15.89 -7.80
CA TYR A 142 -1.24 14.45 -7.78
C TYR A 142 0.01 13.65 -7.45
N TRP A 143 -0.17 12.61 -6.64
CA TRP A 143 0.72 11.48 -6.52
C TRP A 143 0.22 10.36 -7.43
N ALA A 144 1.08 9.85 -8.30
CA ALA A 144 0.68 8.93 -9.36
C ALA A 144 0.17 7.58 -8.82
N GLY A 145 0.73 7.10 -7.72
CA GLY A 145 0.47 5.75 -7.24
C GLY A 145 1.12 4.71 -8.15
N GLY A 146 0.47 3.56 -8.29
CA GLY A 146 0.89 2.51 -9.23
C GLY A 146 1.87 1.47 -8.67
N ALA A 147 2.34 1.58 -7.43
CA ALA A 147 2.99 0.44 -6.77
C ALA A 147 1.97 -0.62 -6.34
N THR A 148 2.44 -1.84 -6.10
CA THR A 148 1.59 -2.89 -5.53
C THR A 148 1.37 -2.67 -4.04
N GLN A 149 0.12 -2.79 -3.59
CA GLN A 149 -0.25 -2.85 -2.17
C GLN A 149 -1.02 -4.14 -1.88
N LEU A 150 -1.04 -4.50 -0.60
CA LEU A 150 -1.88 -5.54 -0.03
C LEU A 150 -2.88 -4.90 0.92
N PHE A 151 -4.15 -5.25 0.81
CA PHE A 151 -5.16 -5.00 1.82
C PHE A 151 -5.40 -6.27 2.63
N ILE A 152 -5.15 -6.20 3.94
CA ILE A 152 -5.30 -7.30 4.88
C ILE A 152 -6.24 -6.86 5.99
N ASP A 153 -7.37 -7.54 6.09
CA ASP A 153 -8.34 -7.27 7.13
C ASP A 153 -8.17 -8.26 8.29
N PHE A 154 -7.50 -7.83 9.36
CA PHE A 154 -7.27 -8.65 10.56
C PHE A 154 -8.52 -8.84 11.43
N LYS A 155 -9.67 -8.26 11.09
CA LYS A 155 -10.94 -8.56 11.77
C LYS A 155 -11.71 -9.69 11.07
N HIS A 156 -11.31 -10.09 9.86
CA HIS A 156 -11.87 -11.26 9.19
C HIS A 156 -11.47 -12.55 9.94
N PRO A 157 -12.37 -13.53 10.14
CA PRO A 157 -12.07 -14.75 10.90
C PRO A 157 -10.78 -15.47 10.47
N HIS A 158 -10.52 -15.59 9.17
CA HIS A 158 -9.29 -16.21 8.65
C HIS A 158 -7.99 -15.44 8.92
N ASN A 159 -8.07 -14.14 9.21
CA ASN A 159 -6.89 -13.32 9.48
C ASN A 159 -6.76 -12.97 10.97
N ALA A 160 -7.87 -13.02 11.72
CA ALA A 160 -7.92 -12.69 13.14
C ALA A 160 -6.98 -13.56 13.99
N VAL A 161 -6.69 -14.79 13.54
CA VAL A 161 -5.72 -15.71 14.17
C VAL A 161 -4.30 -15.15 14.24
N LEU A 162 -3.97 -14.15 13.40
CA LEU A 162 -2.66 -13.49 13.37
C LEU A 162 -2.68 -12.09 14.00
N LEU A 163 -3.82 -11.63 14.53
CA LEU A 163 -3.97 -10.25 15.03
C LEU A 163 -2.96 -9.93 16.14
N ASP A 164 -2.93 -10.74 17.20
CA ASP A 164 -2.04 -10.52 18.35
C ASP A 164 -0.57 -10.68 17.96
N TYR A 165 -0.28 -11.64 17.08
CA TYR A 165 1.05 -11.86 16.52
C TYR A 165 1.56 -10.61 15.79
N VAL A 166 0.73 -10.01 14.94
CA VAL A 166 1.06 -8.78 14.20
C VAL A 166 1.18 -7.57 15.13
N GLN A 167 0.34 -7.48 16.17
CA GLN A 167 0.44 -6.41 17.16
C GLN A 167 1.71 -6.50 18.02
N ALA A 168 2.26 -7.69 18.20
CA ALA A 168 3.50 -7.93 18.92
C ALA A 168 4.76 -7.56 18.10
N LEU A 169 4.68 -7.42 16.77
CA LEU A 169 5.84 -7.15 15.90
C LEU A 169 6.64 -5.92 16.35
N ALA A 170 7.97 -6.01 16.30
CA ALA A 170 8.84 -4.88 16.63
C ALA A 170 8.73 -3.78 15.57
N ALA A 171 8.53 -2.54 16.03
CA ALA A 171 8.56 -1.37 15.16
C ALA A 171 10.01 -0.93 14.94
N LYS A 172 10.37 -0.68 13.69
CA LYS A 172 11.68 -0.20 13.24
C LYS A 172 11.55 1.22 12.68
N ARG A 173 12.63 1.98 12.67
CA ARG A 173 12.68 3.29 11.98
C ARG A 173 12.96 3.07 10.50
N THR A 174 12.30 3.83 9.64
CA THR A 174 12.54 3.82 8.18
C THR A 174 13.90 4.42 7.83
N GLY A 175 14.35 5.45 8.57
CA GLY A 175 15.55 6.21 8.24
C GLY A 175 15.38 7.16 7.06
N TRP A 176 14.16 7.32 6.51
CA TRP A 176 13.92 8.18 5.36
C TRP A 176 14.00 9.67 5.75
N THR A 177 14.98 10.37 5.17
CA THR A 177 15.24 11.81 5.42
C THR A 177 15.06 12.69 4.20
N ASP A 178 14.89 12.08 3.02
CA ASP A 178 14.81 12.73 1.72
C ASP A 178 13.54 13.56 1.52
N VAL A 179 12.47 13.23 2.25
CA VAL A 179 11.27 14.06 2.26
C VAL A 179 11.35 15.12 3.35
N ASN A 180 11.89 16.29 3.00
CA ASN A 180 11.82 17.48 3.84
C ASN A 180 10.53 18.28 3.55
N VAL A 181 9.51 18.01 4.35
CA VAL A 181 8.18 18.60 4.24
C VAL A 181 8.21 20.11 4.40
N ALA A 182 9.02 20.63 5.31
CA ALA A 182 9.12 22.07 5.55
C ALA A 182 9.70 22.79 4.32
N ALA A 183 10.68 22.18 3.66
CA ALA A 183 11.22 22.69 2.40
C ALA A 183 10.19 22.64 1.26
N ILE A 184 9.44 21.54 1.13
CA ILE A 184 8.39 21.38 0.10
C ILE A 184 7.26 22.41 0.30
N LEU A 185 6.77 22.58 1.54
CA LEU A 185 5.71 23.54 1.84
C LEU A 185 6.20 24.98 1.67
N LYS A 186 7.43 25.30 2.04
CA LYS A 186 8.03 26.62 1.80
C LYS A 186 8.15 26.93 0.30
N ALA A 187 8.46 25.93 -0.51
CA ALA A 187 8.52 26.07 -1.97
C ALA A 187 7.13 26.31 -2.59
N VAL A 188 6.07 25.64 -2.12
CA VAL A 188 4.68 25.85 -2.60
C VAL A 188 4.11 27.21 -2.17
N VAL A 189 4.52 27.71 -1.00
CA VAL A 189 4.09 29.03 -0.47
C VAL A 189 4.87 30.18 -1.12
N THR A 190 6.04 29.93 -1.72
CA THR A 190 6.74 30.94 -2.53
C THR A 190 6.02 31.01 -3.89
N PRO A 191 5.38 32.13 -4.26
CA PRO A 191 4.42 32.17 -5.37
C PRO A 191 5.01 31.76 -6.73
N MET A 192 4.16 31.14 -7.57
CA MET A 192 4.37 30.83 -9.00
C MET A 192 4.92 32.01 -9.84
N GLU A 193 4.80 33.25 -9.37
CA GLU A 193 5.19 34.48 -10.09
C GLU A 193 6.69 34.57 -10.43
N GLN A 194 7.59 33.88 -9.69
CA GLN A 194 9.01 33.88 -10.03
C GLN A 194 9.43 32.77 -11.01
N ASN A 195 8.58 31.76 -11.25
CA ASN A 195 8.87 30.67 -12.19
C ASN A 195 8.31 30.92 -13.61
N GLU A 196 7.49 31.95 -13.82
CA GLU A 196 6.98 32.30 -15.16
C GLU A 196 7.96 33.13 -16.00
N THR A 197 9.00 33.70 -15.40
CA THR A 197 10.04 34.49 -16.11
C THR A 197 11.41 33.83 -16.14
N ALA A 198 11.61 32.70 -15.46
CA ALA A 198 12.80 31.90 -15.62
C ALA A 198 12.74 31.18 -16.99
N PRO A 199 13.81 31.19 -17.82
CA PRO A 199 13.83 30.40 -19.04
C PRO A 199 13.52 28.94 -18.66
N LYS A 200 12.56 28.34 -19.36
CA LYS A 200 12.09 26.95 -19.18
C LYS A 200 13.25 25.98 -19.35
N THR A 201 14.08 25.90 -18.33
CA THR A 201 15.05 24.83 -18.17
C THR A 201 14.22 23.76 -17.48
N MET A 202 13.79 22.77 -18.26
CA MET A 202 13.28 21.54 -17.69
C MET A 202 14.27 21.11 -16.60
N LEU A 203 13.80 20.94 -15.37
CA LEU A 203 14.65 20.33 -14.34
C LEU A 203 15.13 19.01 -14.92
N GLN A 204 16.44 18.95 -15.17
CA GLN A 204 17.14 17.86 -15.82
C GLN A 204 17.20 16.68 -14.84
N GLY A 205 16.03 16.06 -14.70
CA GLY A 205 15.71 14.84 -13.97
C GLY A 205 14.50 14.14 -14.62
N TYR A 206 13.78 14.84 -15.49
CA TYR A 206 12.81 14.27 -16.43
C TYR A 206 13.46 14.07 -17.81
N THR A 207 14.27 13.03 -17.94
CA THR A 207 14.55 12.42 -19.24
C THR A 207 14.39 10.92 -19.10
N SER A 208 13.42 10.40 -19.86
CA SER A 208 13.40 9.06 -20.42
C SER A 208 13.63 7.92 -19.43
N ILE A 209 12.56 7.22 -19.07
CA ILE A 209 12.67 5.83 -18.64
C ILE A 209 13.33 5.07 -19.80
N THR A 210 14.64 4.86 -19.74
CA THR A 210 15.28 3.78 -20.46
C THR A 210 14.78 2.49 -19.79
N PRO A 211 14.11 1.58 -20.51
CA PRO A 211 13.71 0.32 -19.93
C PRO A 211 14.94 -0.42 -19.39
N SER A 212 14.78 -1.12 -18.27
CA SER A 212 15.82 -2.00 -17.74
C SER A 212 16.13 -3.08 -18.78
N PRO A 213 17.39 -3.56 -18.92
CA PRO A 213 17.73 -4.69 -19.80
C PRO A 213 16.91 -5.96 -19.53
N GLU A 214 16.30 -6.08 -18.35
CA GLU A 214 15.39 -7.17 -17.99
C GLU A 214 14.01 -7.04 -18.66
N ASP A 215 13.55 -5.82 -18.95
CA ASP A 215 12.27 -5.55 -19.62
C ASP A 215 12.33 -5.79 -21.14
N GLU A 216 13.52 -5.77 -21.75
CA GLU A 216 13.70 -6.10 -23.18
C GLU A 216 13.72 -7.61 -23.45
N ARG A 217 14.24 -8.43 -22.52
CA ARG A 217 14.24 -9.90 -22.68
C ARG A 217 12.84 -10.50 -22.62
N ALA A 218 11.98 -9.97 -21.74
CA ALA A 218 10.59 -10.42 -21.65
C ALA A 218 9.74 -10.08 -22.90
N ARG A 219 10.20 -9.15 -23.76
CA ARG A 219 9.53 -8.79 -25.02
C ARG A 219 10.07 -9.54 -26.23
N ALA A 220 11.29 -10.06 -26.17
CA ALA A 220 11.89 -10.81 -27.27
C ALA A 220 11.37 -12.27 -27.37
N ASP A 221 11.03 -12.91 -26.24
CA ASP A 221 10.60 -14.31 -26.21
C ASP A 221 9.11 -14.53 -26.59
N VAL A 222 8.36 -13.47 -26.88
CA VAL A 222 6.93 -13.56 -27.28
C VAL A 222 6.74 -13.45 -28.81
N VAL A 223 7.81 -13.22 -29.57
CA VAL A 223 7.73 -12.94 -31.02
C VAL A 223 8.34 -14.03 -31.91
N SER A 224 8.84 -15.14 -31.35
CA SER A 224 9.19 -16.33 -32.15
C SER A 224 8.30 -17.52 -31.78
N ASP A 225 7.13 -17.60 -32.40
CA ASP A 225 6.49 -18.87 -32.76
C ASP A 225 5.38 -18.57 -33.80
N HIS A 226 5.79 -18.60 -35.06
CA HIS A 226 4.94 -18.85 -36.24
C HIS A 226 5.61 -19.95 -37.05
#